data_AF-A0AAU4KV14-F1
#
_entry.id   AF-A0AAU4KV14-F1
#
_cell.length_a   1.000
_cell.length_b   1.000
_cell.length_c   1.000
_cell.angle_alpha   90.00
_cell.angle_beta   90.00
_cell.angle_gamma   90.00
#
_symmetry.space_group_name_H-M   'P 1'
#
loop_
_entity.id
_entity.type
_entity.pdbx_description
1 polymer ?
#
loop_
_entity_poly.entity_id
_entity_poly.type
_entity_poly.pdbx_seq_one_letter_code
_entity_poly.pdbx_strand_id
1 'polypeptide(L)'
;MEIYAYWLDGEHLRLSEWGPQDLSLSVMLKIQALLGHTVVLSDVQLIDSPVVQTLFETDDFRSFVRGCPEFLRCTTAAPSGSDPFTLVTTGLQRALEPGWLSSSFDTAEPLVRLSEAVLERGDANPGPLFARGTALGALYQESSPLRQRLQAVAWTLHHFSREPGVPLGTSTMARPSSYCDVLEEVAELPGLPGHDYAPVERTLAYLEGHLGEWDRHRRALLMAHLDATNPPHRTAIWNTATQAWNAAVQRTLGTDGASPRSLPEAADVGLYLGSPTDALFEPSDPASTSPAGPGLASNHLAAVGALSWQDMGKIQRDDAVTRRRNEYQTALRAADAAAADDALATLLRAVRKKLPASAHGSGHLGWAAVEAGLAGAGLAIGAADTFGFAAPALAFGLAAERLIRGGRNRSHIVNTLMKAGRRGSWTQRGTT
;
A
#
# COMPACT_ATOMS: atom_id res chain seq x y z
N MET A 1 9.75 -6.99 -8.93
CA MET A 1 8.29 -7.15 -8.99
C MET A 1 7.71 -5.80 -8.62
N GLU A 2 6.77 -5.31 -9.41
CA GLU A 2 6.10 -4.03 -9.22
C GLU A 2 4.82 -4.19 -8.39
N ILE A 3 4.67 -3.38 -7.35
CA ILE A 3 3.53 -3.49 -6.44
C ILE A 3 2.79 -2.16 -6.31
N TYR A 4 1.46 -2.26 -6.25
CA TYR A 4 0.61 -1.14 -5.86
C TYR A 4 0.16 -1.31 -4.40
N ALA A 5 0.54 -0.39 -3.52
CA ALA A 5 0.21 -0.45 -2.10
C ALA A 5 -1.07 0.33 -1.80
N TYR A 6 -2.14 -0.36 -1.40
CA TYR A 6 -3.46 0.27 -1.18
C TYR A 6 -3.43 1.23 0.01
N TRP A 7 -2.65 0.91 1.03
CA TRP A 7 -2.46 1.75 2.22
C TRP A 7 -1.64 3.02 1.97
N LEU A 8 -1.14 3.22 0.74
CA LEU A 8 -0.63 4.52 0.29
C LEU A 8 -1.72 5.39 -0.36
N ASP A 9 -2.90 4.87 -0.71
CA ASP A 9 -4.04 5.70 -1.09
C ASP A 9 -4.53 6.50 0.12
N GLY A 10 -4.66 7.81 -0.03
CA GLY A 10 -4.98 8.71 1.08
C GLY A 10 -6.34 8.41 1.70
N GLU A 11 -7.31 8.06 0.87
CA GLU A 11 -8.66 7.76 1.32
C GLU A 11 -8.70 6.40 2.02
N HIS A 12 -8.06 5.39 1.44
CA HIS A 12 -7.91 4.09 2.11
C HIS A 12 -7.24 4.21 3.48
N LEU A 13 -6.15 4.99 3.57
CA LEU A 13 -5.45 5.24 4.83
C LEU A 13 -6.41 5.86 5.86
N ARG A 14 -7.13 6.91 5.47
CA ARG A 14 -8.10 7.62 6.32
C ARG A 14 -9.18 6.69 6.87
N LEU A 15 -9.66 5.75 6.07
CA LEU A 15 -10.69 4.77 6.46
C LEU A 15 -10.13 3.61 7.30
N SER A 16 -8.84 3.32 7.19
CA SER A 16 -8.16 2.26 7.94
C SER A 16 -7.75 2.65 9.36
N GLU A 17 -8.06 3.88 9.78
CA GLU A 17 -7.71 4.49 11.09
C GLU A 17 -6.20 4.61 11.36
N TRP A 18 -5.36 4.35 10.35
CA TRP A 18 -3.92 4.53 10.47
C TRP A 18 -3.51 5.99 10.32
N GLY A 19 -2.64 6.43 11.23
CA GLY A 19 -1.97 7.72 11.09
C GLY A 19 -0.89 7.66 10.00
N PRO A 20 -0.67 8.73 9.23
CA PRO A 20 0.38 8.75 8.20
C PRO A 20 1.81 8.64 8.77
N GLN A 21 1.97 8.88 10.07
CA GLN A 21 3.21 8.72 10.81
C GLN A 21 3.32 7.36 11.53
N ASP A 22 2.39 6.44 11.29
CA ASP A 22 2.44 5.12 11.89
C ASP A 22 3.75 4.41 11.50
N LEU A 23 4.51 3.97 12.50
CA LEU A 23 5.79 3.31 12.29
C LEU A 23 5.65 2.07 11.39
N SER A 24 4.50 1.40 11.45
CA SER A 24 4.19 0.21 10.66
C SER A 24 4.30 0.51 9.17
N LEU A 25 3.79 1.66 8.70
CA LEU A 25 3.89 2.09 7.30
C LEU A 25 5.33 2.20 6.82
N SER A 26 6.19 2.83 7.63
CA SER A 26 7.63 2.93 7.34
C SER A 26 8.30 1.56 7.31
N VAL A 27 7.97 0.68 8.25
CA VAL A 27 8.49 -0.69 8.32
C VAL A 27 8.09 -1.47 7.06
N MET A 28 6.82 -1.38 6.64
CA MET A 28 6.35 -2.05 5.42
C MET A 28 7.12 -1.58 4.19
N LEU A 29 7.24 -0.26 3.98
CA LEU A 29 8.01 0.27 2.85
C LEU A 29 9.47 -0.19 2.85
N LYS A 30 10.10 -0.22 4.04
CA LYS A 30 11.48 -0.71 4.18
C LYS A 30 11.57 -2.20 3.86
N ILE A 31 10.62 -3.02 4.28
CA ILE A 31 10.57 -4.44 3.91
C ILE A 31 10.46 -4.57 2.38
N GLN A 32 9.54 -3.84 1.76
CA GLN A 32 9.38 -3.84 0.30
C GLN A 32 10.69 -3.46 -0.41
N ALA A 33 11.38 -2.44 0.10
CA ALA A 33 12.69 -2.07 -0.41
C ALA A 33 13.67 -3.24 -0.28
N LEU A 34 13.83 -3.84 0.92
CA LEU A 34 14.80 -4.91 1.17
C LEU A 34 14.58 -6.14 0.28
N LEU A 35 13.32 -6.45 -0.01
CA LEU A 35 12.94 -7.53 -0.91
C LEU A 35 13.22 -7.20 -2.38
N GLY A 36 13.43 -5.93 -2.72
CA GLY A 36 13.66 -5.47 -4.09
C GLY A 36 12.38 -5.25 -4.89
N HIS A 37 11.28 -4.96 -4.20
CA HIS A 37 10.05 -4.54 -4.83
C HIS A 37 10.13 -3.08 -5.27
N THR A 38 9.50 -2.79 -6.41
CA THR A 38 9.29 -1.43 -6.89
C THR A 38 7.88 -1.03 -6.50
N VAL A 39 7.74 -0.01 -5.66
CA VAL A 39 6.45 0.55 -5.29
C VAL A 39 6.02 1.50 -6.40
N VAL A 40 4.88 1.20 -7.03
CA VAL A 40 4.31 2.01 -8.09
C VAL A 40 3.25 2.93 -7.52
N LEU A 41 3.43 4.24 -7.74
CA LEU A 41 2.48 5.28 -7.37
C LEU A 41 1.66 5.71 -8.58
N SER A 42 0.38 6.03 -8.34
CA SER A 42 -0.43 6.77 -9.30
C SER A 42 -0.18 8.28 -9.19
N ASP A 43 -0.57 9.00 -10.24
CA ASP A 43 -0.59 10.47 -10.26
C ASP A 43 -1.38 11.08 -9.09
N VAL A 44 -2.47 10.44 -8.65
CA VAL A 44 -3.26 10.85 -7.48
C VAL A 44 -2.48 10.66 -6.20
N GLN A 45 -1.79 9.53 -6.01
CA GLN A 45 -1.02 9.29 -4.79
C GLN A 45 0.12 10.28 -4.60
N LEU A 46 0.66 10.88 -5.68
CA LEU A 46 1.68 11.91 -5.58
C LEU A 46 1.20 13.16 -4.83
N ILE A 47 -0.08 13.50 -4.97
CA ILE A 47 -0.67 14.73 -4.42
C ILE A 47 -1.58 14.46 -3.23
N ASP A 48 -2.13 13.25 -3.11
CA ASP A 48 -3.19 12.91 -2.16
C ASP A 48 -2.74 12.01 -1.02
N SER A 49 -1.61 11.30 -1.15
CA SER A 49 -1.14 10.37 -0.13
C SER A 49 -0.40 11.09 1.00
N PRO A 50 -0.95 11.10 2.24
CA PRO A 50 -0.26 11.74 3.35
C PRO A 50 0.97 10.95 3.80
N VAL A 51 1.03 9.64 3.51
CA VAL A 51 2.22 8.80 3.74
C VAL A 51 3.36 9.22 2.81
N VAL A 52 3.08 9.34 1.49
CA VAL A 52 4.09 9.77 0.52
C VAL A 52 4.59 11.17 0.86
N GLN A 53 3.69 12.09 1.22
CA GLN A 53 4.07 13.42 1.69
C GLN A 53 5.00 13.36 2.90
N THR A 54 4.64 12.61 3.95
CA THR A 54 5.48 12.45 5.16
C THR A 54 6.88 11.92 4.83
N LEU A 55 7.00 11.00 3.87
CA LEU A 55 8.31 10.52 3.42
C LEU A 55 9.12 11.64 2.75
N PHE A 56 8.50 12.36 1.80
CA PHE A 56 9.13 13.43 1.03
C PHE A 56 9.36 14.72 1.82
N GLU A 57 8.84 14.86 3.04
CA GLU A 57 9.21 15.94 3.97
C GLU A 57 10.70 15.84 4.37
N THR A 58 11.23 14.62 4.48
CA THR A 58 12.58 14.36 5.02
C THR A 58 13.65 14.28 3.95
N ASP A 59 14.82 14.90 4.20
CA ASP A 59 15.98 14.75 3.30
C ASP A 59 16.52 13.32 3.26
N ASP A 60 16.39 12.56 4.34
CA ASP A 60 16.84 11.18 4.44
C ASP A 60 16.18 10.28 3.39
N PHE A 61 14.84 10.34 3.29
CA PHE A 61 14.12 9.60 2.25
C PHE A 61 14.42 10.14 0.85
N ARG A 62 14.44 11.47 0.67
CA ARG A 62 14.75 12.10 -0.63
C ARG A 62 16.13 11.66 -1.16
N SER A 63 17.13 11.57 -0.29
CA SER A 63 18.46 11.05 -0.63
C SER A 63 18.44 9.55 -0.94
N PHE A 64 17.65 8.76 -0.22
CA PHE A 64 17.49 7.33 -0.49
C PHE A 64 16.90 7.07 -1.87
N VAL A 65 15.77 7.69 -2.24
CA VAL A 65 15.15 7.48 -3.57
C VAL A 65 16.02 8.01 -4.71
N ARG A 66 16.81 9.06 -4.50
CA ARG A 66 17.84 9.49 -5.47
C ARG A 66 18.96 8.46 -5.64
N GLY A 67 19.36 7.78 -4.57
CA GLY A 67 20.40 6.74 -4.60
C GLY A 67 19.90 5.35 -5.00
N CYS A 68 18.58 5.13 -4.97
CA CYS A 68 17.90 3.88 -5.29
C CYS A 68 16.63 4.18 -6.12
N PRO A 69 16.77 4.75 -7.33
CA PRO A 69 15.64 5.26 -8.10
C PRO A 69 14.63 4.17 -8.48
N GLU A 70 15.07 2.92 -8.65
CA GLU A 70 14.22 1.77 -8.97
C GLU A 70 13.23 1.37 -7.87
N PHE A 71 13.39 1.89 -6.64
CA PHE A 71 12.48 1.56 -5.53
C PHE A 71 11.10 2.18 -5.73
N LEU A 72 11.01 3.38 -6.29
CA LEU A 72 9.77 4.12 -6.43
C LEU A 72 9.56 4.50 -7.89
N ARG A 73 8.41 4.13 -8.45
CA ARG A 73 8.02 4.44 -9.82
C ARG A 73 6.71 5.21 -9.81
N CYS A 74 6.57 6.18 -10.70
CA CYS A 74 5.27 6.76 -10.99
C CYS A 74 4.75 6.19 -12.32
N THR A 75 3.49 5.79 -12.36
CA THR A 75 2.81 5.40 -13.59
C THR A 75 1.52 6.20 -13.72
N THR A 76 1.26 6.76 -14.89
CA THR A 76 0.08 7.60 -15.13
C THR A 76 -0.72 7.08 -16.32
N ALA A 77 -2.00 7.44 -16.38
CA ALA A 77 -2.87 7.08 -17.50
C ALA A 77 -2.73 8.03 -18.71
N ALA A 78 -1.77 8.95 -18.69
CA ALA A 78 -1.57 9.93 -19.74
C ALA A 78 -0.99 9.28 -21.02
N PRO A 79 -1.18 9.91 -22.21
CA PRO A 79 -0.70 9.36 -23.47
C PRO A 79 0.81 9.13 -23.49
N SER A 80 1.23 8.04 -24.15
CA SER A 80 2.65 7.75 -24.38
C SER A 80 3.33 8.89 -25.15
N GLY A 81 4.51 9.31 -24.69
CA GLY A 81 5.30 10.39 -25.31
C GLY A 81 5.06 11.78 -24.73
N SER A 82 4.16 11.94 -23.75
CA SER A 82 4.10 13.15 -22.93
C SER A 82 5.42 13.37 -22.18
N ASP A 83 5.81 14.63 -22.00
CA ASP A 83 6.99 14.96 -21.22
C ASP A 83 6.79 14.62 -19.73
N PRO A 84 7.88 14.36 -18.98
CA PRO A 84 7.78 13.94 -17.58
C PRO A 84 6.99 14.89 -16.67
N PHE A 85 7.06 16.21 -16.92
CA PHE A 85 6.32 17.18 -16.12
C PHE A 85 4.82 17.07 -16.39
N THR A 86 4.41 16.98 -17.66
CA THR A 86 3.00 16.75 -18.03
C THR A 86 2.46 15.45 -17.43
N LEU A 87 3.25 14.38 -17.46
CA LEU A 87 2.85 13.09 -16.88
C LEU A 87 2.52 13.23 -15.39
N VAL A 88 3.45 13.76 -14.58
CA VAL A 88 3.30 13.78 -13.11
C VAL A 88 2.28 14.82 -12.63
N THR A 89 2.02 15.85 -13.44
CA THR A 89 1.07 16.93 -13.08
C THR A 89 -0.38 16.65 -13.52
N THR A 90 -0.65 15.50 -14.14
CA THR A 90 -2.03 15.08 -14.46
C THR A 90 -2.91 15.03 -13.21
N GLY A 91 -2.36 14.60 -12.07
CA GLY A 91 -3.05 14.62 -10.78
C GLY A 91 -3.43 16.04 -10.33
N LEU A 92 -2.58 17.04 -10.57
CA LEU A 92 -2.86 18.44 -10.18
C LEU A 92 -4.06 19.02 -10.93
N GLN A 93 -4.27 18.62 -12.18
CA GLN A 93 -5.45 19.04 -12.94
C GLN A 93 -6.74 18.56 -12.28
N ARG A 94 -6.75 17.36 -11.68
CA ARG A 94 -7.90 16.85 -10.92
C ARG A 94 -8.18 17.66 -9.67
N ALA A 95 -7.14 18.15 -9.00
CA ALA A 95 -7.31 19.01 -7.83
C ALA A 95 -7.98 20.35 -8.16
N LEU A 96 -8.01 20.76 -9.43
CA LEU A 96 -8.73 21.94 -9.91
C LEU A 96 -10.20 21.63 -10.27
N GLU A 97 -10.61 20.36 -10.27
CA GLU A 97 -12.00 20.00 -10.55
C GLU A 97 -12.93 20.37 -9.38
N PRO A 98 -14.12 20.93 -9.66
CA PRO A 98 -15.10 21.24 -8.62
C PRO A 98 -15.49 20.00 -7.81
N GLY A 99 -15.44 20.13 -6.48
CA GLY A 99 -15.85 19.07 -5.54
C GLY A 99 -14.78 18.02 -5.26
N TRP A 100 -13.60 18.12 -5.86
CA TRP A 100 -12.47 17.28 -5.47
C TRP A 100 -11.87 17.79 -4.15
N LEU A 101 -11.67 16.89 -3.19
CA LEU A 101 -11.04 17.17 -1.91
C LEU A 101 -9.94 16.13 -1.67
N SER A 102 -8.78 16.62 -1.28
CA SER A 102 -7.67 15.74 -0.93
C SER A 102 -7.89 15.09 0.43
N SER A 103 -7.51 13.83 0.55
CA SER A 103 -7.41 13.11 1.82
C SER A 103 -6.33 13.68 2.75
N SER A 104 -5.41 14.51 2.22
CA SER A 104 -4.28 15.10 2.96
C SER A 104 -4.53 16.51 3.52
N PHE A 105 -5.60 17.18 3.07
CA PHE A 105 -5.87 18.58 3.39
C PHE A 105 -7.32 18.77 3.83
N ASP A 106 -7.53 19.59 4.86
CA ASP A 106 -8.88 19.82 5.42
C ASP A 106 -9.79 20.61 4.48
N THR A 107 -9.20 21.35 3.53
CA THR A 107 -9.92 22.13 2.51
C THR A 107 -9.23 21.98 1.16
N ALA A 108 -9.94 22.28 0.07
CA ALA A 108 -9.39 22.22 -1.28
C ALA A 108 -8.38 23.35 -1.57
N GLU A 109 -8.49 24.50 -0.89
CA GLU A 109 -7.75 25.73 -1.20
C GLU A 109 -6.22 25.54 -1.26
N PRO A 110 -5.56 24.89 -0.29
CA PRO A 110 -4.11 24.74 -0.31
C PRO A 110 -3.59 23.99 -1.53
N LEU A 111 -4.24 22.89 -1.90
CA LEU A 111 -3.80 22.11 -3.06
C LEU A 111 -4.16 22.79 -4.37
N VAL A 112 -5.30 23.48 -4.46
CA VAL A 112 -5.65 24.31 -5.62
C VAL A 112 -4.58 25.38 -5.85
N ARG A 113 -4.16 26.12 -4.82
CA ARG A 113 -3.11 27.14 -4.94
C ARG A 113 -1.77 26.56 -5.36
N LEU A 114 -1.41 25.40 -4.83
CA LEU A 114 -0.20 24.71 -5.26
C LEU A 114 -0.29 24.27 -6.72
N SER A 115 -1.42 23.68 -7.12
CA SER A 115 -1.68 23.26 -8.50
C SER A 115 -1.57 24.42 -9.48
N GLU A 116 -2.23 25.55 -9.20
CA GLU A 116 -2.15 26.78 -10.01
C GLU A 116 -0.68 27.22 -10.18
N ALA A 117 0.06 27.34 -9.08
CA ALA A 117 1.44 27.82 -9.10
C ALA A 117 2.42 26.87 -9.84
N VAL A 118 2.27 25.56 -9.65
CA VAL A 118 3.10 24.55 -10.33
C VAL A 118 2.82 24.54 -11.83
N LEU A 119 1.54 24.52 -12.21
CA LEU A 119 1.11 24.46 -13.61
C LEU A 119 1.47 25.75 -14.37
N GLU A 120 1.27 26.92 -13.76
CA GLU A 120 1.65 28.21 -14.36
C GLU A 120 3.17 28.31 -14.57
N ARG A 121 3.95 27.81 -13.60
CA ARG A 121 5.42 27.88 -13.66
C ARG A 121 6.03 26.85 -14.62
N GLY A 122 5.41 25.69 -14.82
CA GLY A 122 6.01 24.56 -15.55
C GLY A 122 7.15 23.86 -14.77
N ASP A 123 7.18 24.03 -13.45
CA ASP A 123 8.19 23.44 -12.56
C ASP A 123 7.61 23.25 -11.15
N ALA A 124 7.94 22.11 -10.54
CA ALA A 124 7.52 21.73 -9.20
C ALA A 124 8.60 21.98 -8.13
N ASN A 125 9.74 22.59 -8.47
CA ASN A 125 10.81 22.85 -7.50
C ASN A 125 10.31 23.72 -6.31
N PRO A 126 10.35 23.21 -5.06
CA PRO A 126 9.80 23.93 -3.91
C PRO A 126 10.53 25.23 -3.57
N GLY A 127 11.84 25.32 -3.85
CA GLY A 127 12.63 26.50 -3.51
C GLY A 127 12.07 27.77 -4.16
N PRO A 128 11.99 27.82 -5.51
CA PRO A 128 11.38 28.93 -6.22
C PRO A 128 9.88 29.10 -5.96
N LEU A 129 9.11 28.01 -5.79
CA LEU A 129 7.66 28.09 -5.58
C LEU A 129 7.30 28.82 -4.28
N PHE A 130 8.03 28.54 -3.20
CA PHE A 130 7.78 29.10 -1.86
C PHE A 130 8.76 30.24 -1.48
N ALA A 131 9.50 30.77 -2.45
CA ALA A 131 10.42 31.88 -2.23
C ALA A 131 9.70 33.14 -1.73
N ARG A 132 10.43 34.00 -1.01
CA ARG A 132 9.88 35.29 -0.56
C ARG A 132 9.49 36.13 -1.78
N GLY A 133 8.25 36.61 -1.80
CA GLY A 133 7.69 37.42 -2.90
C GLY A 133 6.85 36.64 -3.91
N THR A 134 6.73 35.32 -3.78
CA THR A 134 5.74 34.54 -4.55
C THR A 134 4.40 34.47 -3.83
N ALA A 135 3.32 34.14 -4.57
CA ALA A 135 1.99 33.98 -4.00
C ALA A 135 1.97 32.93 -2.87
N LEU A 136 2.54 31.74 -3.10
CA LEU A 136 2.63 30.69 -2.09
C LEU A 136 3.53 31.09 -0.91
N GLY A 137 4.65 31.76 -1.16
CA GLY A 137 5.56 32.22 -0.11
C GLY A 137 4.96 33.31 0.79
N ALA A 138 4.03 34.11 0.26
CA ALA A 138 3.28 35.11 1.02
C ALA A 138 2.10 34.52 1.80
N LEU A 139 1.41 33.51 1.23
CA LEU A 139 0.25 32.85 1.85
C LEU A 139 0.66 31.89 2.98
N TYR A 140 1.73 31.12 2.78
CA TYR A 140 2.12 30.06 3.70
C TYR A 140 3.42 30.39 4.42
N GLN A 141 3.32 30.65 5.73
CA GLN A 141 4.46 30.95 6.59
C GLN A 141 5.48 29.81 6.61
N GLU A 142 6.77 30.14 6.70
CA GLU A 142 7.88 29.19 6.61
C GLU A 142 7.82 28.07 7.66
N SER A 143 7.37 28.38 8.88
CA SER A 143 7.24 27.42 9.98
C SER A 143 5.89 26.69 10.02
N SER A 144 5.00 26.91 9.04
CA SER A 144 3.67 26.30 9.04
C SER A 144 3.73 24.82 8.65
N PRO A 145 3.09 23.90 9.41
CA PRO A 145 2.93 22.50 9.01
C PRO A 145 2.27 22.34 7.63
N LEU A 146 1.33 23.25 7.29
CA LEU A 146 0.67 23.25 5.99
C LEU A 146 1.68 23.52 4.85
N ARG A 147 2.61 24.47 5.06
CA ARG A 147 3.67 24.75 4.08
C ARG A 147 4.58 23.55 3.90
N GLN A 148 4.96 22.88 5.00
CA GLN A 148 5.81 21.69 4.94
C GLN A 148 5.18 20.57 4.11
N ARG A 149 3.88 20.29 4.31
CA ARG A 149 3.14 19.32 3.49
C ARG A 149 3.06 19.72 2.01
N LEU A 150 2.74 20.99 1.72
CA LEU A 150 2.71 21.47 0.33
C LEU A 150 4.10 21.42 -0.33
N GLN A 151 5.16 21.72 0.41
CA GLN A 151 6.54 21.54 -0.05
C GLN A 151 6.85 20.07 -0.30
N ALA A 152 6.34 19.15 0.51
CA ALA A 152 6.50 17.72 0.29
C ALA A 152 5.81 17.25 -0.99
N VAL A 153 4.58 17.70 -1.27
CA VAL A 153 3.90 17.45 -2.56
C VAL A 153 4.76 17.97 -3.72
N ALA A 154 5.27 19.20 -3.61
CA ALA A 154 6.13 19.80 -4.62
C ALA A 154 7.47 19.02 -4.79
N TRP A 155 8.08 18.55 -3.71
CA TRP A 155 9.26 17.67 -3.75
C TRP A 155 8.97 16.35 -4.45
N THR A 156 7.84 15.71 -4.17
CA THR A 156 7.40 14.47 -4.84
C THR A 156 7.26 14.69 -6.34
N LEU A 157 6.56 15.74 -6.76
CA LEU A 157 6.38 16.08 -8.17
C LEU A 157 7.71 16.43 -8.85
N HIS A 158 8.58 17.18 -8.17
CA HIS A 158 9.91 17.53 -8.68
C HIS A 158 10.79 16.28 -8.89
N HIS A 159 10.73 15.34 -7.94
CA HIS A 159 11.45 14.07 -8.04
C HIS A 159 11.11 13.32 -9.33
N PHE A 160 9.82 13.13 -9.64
CA PHE A 160 9.43 12.39 -10.84
C PHE A 160 9.54 13.19 -12.15
N SER A 161 9.48 14.53 -12.11
CA SER A 161 9.54 15.36 -13.33
C SER A 161 10.94 15.77 -13.76
N ARG A 162 11.90 15.87 -12.83
CA ARG A 162 13.21 16.51 -13.10
C ARG A 162 14.42 15.69 -12.66
N GLU A 163 14.29 14.77 -11.71
CA GLU A 163 15.46 14.00 -11.26
C GLU A 163 15.87 12.95 -12.31
N PRO A 164 17.16 12.88 -12.68
CA PRO A 164 17.63 11.97 -13.70
C PRO A 164 17.57 10.52 -13.24
N GLY A 165 17.09 9.63 -14.13
CA GLY A 165 17.04 8.19 -13.87
C GLY A 165 15.85 7.74 -13.01
N VAL A 166 14.94 8.63 -12.63
CA VAL A 166 13.71 8.25 -11.91
C VAL A 166 12.74 7.53 -12.87
N PRO A 167 12.28 6.32 -12.53
CA PRO A 167 11.35 5.57 -13.37
C PRO A 167 9.99 6.25 -13.46
N LEU A 168 9.59 6.58 -14.69
CA LEU A 168 8.28 7.13 -15.03
C LEU A 168 7.66 6.31 -16.15
N GLY A 169 6.43 5.88 -15.97
CA GLY A 169 5.68 5.06 -16.92
C GLY A 169 4.37 5.68 -17.36
N THR A 170 3.92 5.29 -18.54
CA THR A 170 2.53 5.43 -18.95
C THR A 170 1.85 4.07 -18.89
N SER A 171 0.56 4.07 -18.53
CA SER A 171 -0.27 2.89 -18.61
C SER A 171 -0.40 2.43 -20.05
N THR A 172 -0.32 1.13 -20.28
CA THR A 172 -0.62 0.51 -21.58
C THR A 172 -2.12 0.27 -21.79
N MET A 173 -2.95 0.56 -20.78
CA MET A 173 -4.40 0.35 -20.85
C MET A 173 -5.05 1.43 -21.71
N ALA A 174 -5.82 1.00 -22.72
CA ALA A 174 -6.53 1.90 -23.63
C ALA A 174 -7.60 2.74 -22.92
N ARG A 175 -8.18 2.21 -21.84
CA ARG A 175 -9.14 2.92 -20.98
C ARG A 175 -8.84 2.59 -19.51
N PRO A 176 -8.70 3.59 -18.63
CA PRO A 176 -8.62 3.37 -17.19
C PRO A 176 -9.86 2.64 -16.66
N SER A 177 -9.65 1.66 -15.78
CA SER A 177 -10.73 0.98 -15.08
C SER A 177 -11.34 1.95 -14.05
N SER A 178 -12.66 1.97 -13.93
CA SER A 178 -13.34 2.65 -12.82
C SER A 178 -13.63 1.67 -11.68
N TYR A 179 -13.93 2.19 -10.49
CA TYR A 179 -14.34 1.36 -9.35
C TYR A 179 -15.68 0.65 -9.60
N CYS A 180 -16.58 1.26 -10.39
CA CYS A 180 -17.85 0.64 -10.78
C CYS A 180 -17.62 -0.59 -11.66
N ASP A 181 -16.72 -0.50 -12.67
CA ASP A 181 -16.39 -1.64 -13.54
C ASP A 181 -15.87 -2.83 -12.74
N VAL A 182 -15.07 -2.55 -11.70
CA VAL A 182 -14.53 -3.57 -10.78
C VAL A 182 -15.63 -4.18 -9.92
N LEU A 183 -16.56 -3.38 -9.38
CA LEU A 183 -17.67 -3.89 -8.57
C LEU A 183 -18.60 -4.79 -9.38
N GLU A 184 -18.94 -4.40 -10.61
CA GLU A 184 -19.74 -5.20 -11.54
C GLU A 184 -19.06 -6.54 -11.83
N GLU A 185 -17.76 -6.54 -12.11
CA GLU A 185 -16.98 -7.77 -12.31
C GLU A 185 -16.94 -8.67 -11.07
N VAL A 186 -16.73 -8.11 -9.87
CA VAL A 186 -16.72 -8.89 -8.62
C VAL A 186 -18.09 -9.53 -8.37
N ALA A 187 -19.18 -8.81 -8.64
CA ALA A 187 -20.54 -9.32 -8.44
C ALA A 187 -20.84 -10.55 -9.31
N GLU A 188 -20.21 -10.65 -10.48
CA GLU A 188 -20.35 -11.78 -11.40
C GLU A 188 -19.45 -12.98 -11.04
N LEU A 189 -18.55 -12.86 -10.06
CA LEU A 189 -17.63 -13.94 -9.70
C LEU A 189 -18.36 -15.15 -9.09
N PRO A 190 -18.20 -16.35 -9.68
CA PRO A 190 -18.84 -17.55 -9.14
C PRO A 190 -18.24 -17.93 -7.79
N GLY A 191 -19.09 -18.02 -6.76
CA GLY A 191 -18.69 -18.46 -5.43
C GLY A 191 -18.04 -17.38 -4.56
N LEU A 192 -18.33 -16.10 -4.83
CA LEU A 192 -17.98 -15.01 -3.91
C LEU A 192 -18.56 -15.29 -2.51
N PRO A 193 -17.77 -15.23 -1.44
CA PRO A 193 -18.27 -15.49 -0.09
C PRO A 193 -19.39 -14.52 0.30
N GLY A 194 -20.41 -15.00 1.02
CA GLY A 194 -21.57 -14.17 1.38
C GLY A 194 -21.24 -12.91 2.20
N HIS A 195 -20.12 -12.89 2.93
CA HIS A 195 -19.68 -11.71 3.68
C HIS A 195 -19.10 -10.60 2.78
N ASP A 196 -18.56 -10.94 1.62
CA ASP A 196 -18.09 -9.98 0.61
C ASP A 196 -19.15 -9.70 -0.45
N TYR A 197 -20.04 -10.65 -0.72
CA TYR A 197 -21.15 -10.48 -1.66
C TYR A 197 -22.12 -9.38 -1.21
N ALA A 198 -22.57 -9.40 0.04
CA ALA A 198 -23.57 -8.46 0.51
C ALA A 198 -23.10 -6.98 0.48
N PRO A 199 -21.86 -6.62 0.85
CA PRO A 199 -21.34 -5.27 0.65
C PRO A 199 -21.24 -4.85 -0.82
N VAL A 200 -20.82 -5.76 -1.73
CA VAL A 200 -20.74 -5.47 -3.17
C VAL A 200 -22.12 -5.20 -3.76
N GLU A 201 -23.07 -6.11 -3.55
CA GLU A 201 -24.46 -6.00 -4.03
C GLU A 201 -25.11 -4.70 -3.52
N ARG A 202 -24.95 -4.40 -2.22
CA ARG A 202 -25.49 -3.18 -1.63
C ARG A 202 -24.89 -1.92 -2.25
N THR A 203 -23.59 -1.93 -2.51
CA THR A 203 -22.91 -0.79 -3.13
C THR A 203 -23.42 -0.56 -4.54
N LEU A 204 -23.54 -1.61 -5.36
CA LEU A 204 -24.09 -1.54 -6.71
C LEU A 204 -25.55 -1.05 -6.71
N ALA A 205 -26.40 -1.64 -5.88
CA ALA A 205 -27.81 -1.23 -5.77
C ALA A 205 -27.94 0.25 -5.34
N TYR A 206 -27.05 0.74 -4.47
CA TYR A 206 -27.02 2.15 -4.09
C TYR A 206 -26.63 3.04 -5.28
N LEU A 207 -25.58 2.68 -6.01
CA LEU A 207 -25.13 3.42 -7.20
C LEU A 207 -26.23 3.52 -8.26
N GLU A 208 -26.88 2.40 -8.59
CA GLU A 208 -27.95 2.33 -9.59
C GLU A 208 -29.20 3.11 -9.18
N GLY A 209 -29.53 3.09 -7.88
CA GLY A 209 -30.73 3.77 -7.37
C GLY A 209 -30.58 5.28 -7.19
N HIS A 210 -29.35 5.80 -7.07
CA HIS A 210 -29.12 7.18 -6.61
C HIS A 210 -28.21 8.02 -7.51
N LEU A 211 -27.38 7.41 -8.36
CA LEU A 211 -26.49 8.12 -9.28
C LEU A 211 -26.87 7.81 -10.72
N GLY A 212 -26.71 8.80 -11.61
CA GLY A 212 -26.86 8.59 -13.05
C GLY A 212 -25.78 7.65 -13.60
N GLU A 213 -26.06 7.04 -14.75
CA GLU A 213 -25.18 6.07 -15.42
C GLU A 213 -23.75 6.58 -15.62
N TRP A 214 -23.58 7.87 -15.93
CA TRP A 214 -22.25 8.48 -16.07
C TRP A 214 -21.61 8.85 -14.74
N ASP A 215 -22.42 9.27 -13.76
CA ASP A 215 -21.95 9.76 -12.47
C ASP A 215 -21.50 8.64 -11.54
N ARG A 216 -22.08 7.44 -11.67
CA ARG A 216 -21.69 6.27 -10.87
C ARG A 216 -20.24 5.85 -11.06
N HIS A 217 -19.57 6.25 -12.14
CA HIS A 217 -18.14 5.98 -12.35
C HIS A 217 -17.22 7.00 -11.65
N ARG A 218 -17.77 8.09 -11.06
CA ARG A 218 -17.01 9.15 -10.39
C ARG A 218 -17.09 9.02 -8.87
N ARG A 219 -16.02 8.49 -8.24
CA ARG A 219 -15.95 8.24 -6.78
C ARG A 219 -16.25 9.50 -5.93
N ALA A 220 -15.84 10.68 -6.39
CA ALA A 220 -16.11 11.95 -5.71
C ALA A 220 -17.62 12.28 -5.62
N LEU A 221 -18.40 11.94 -6.66
CA LEU A 221 -19.85 12.15 -6.65
C LEU A 221 -20.56 11.19 -5.70
N LEU A 222 -20.10 9.94 -5.63
CA LEU A 222 -20.58 8.98 -4.62
C LEU A 222 -20.39 9.54 -3.20
N MET A 223 -19.18 10.02 -2.88
CA MET A 223 -18.89 10.58 -1.56
C MET A 223 -19.81 11.74 -1.21
N ALA A 224 -19.94 12.72 -2.12
CA ALA A 224 -20.80 13.88 -1.94
C ALA A 224 -22.27 13.46 -1.70
N HIS A 225 -22.76 12.45 -2.42
CA HIS A 225 -24.12 11.94 -2.26
C HIS A 225 -24.31 11.19 -0.93
N LEU A 226 -23.32 10.39 -0.52
CA LEU A 226 -23.32 9.71 0.77
C LEU A 226 -23.30 10.69 1.94
N ASP A 227 -22.56 11.79 1.83
CA ASP A 227 -22.52 12.86 2.83
C ASP A 227 -23.84 13.63 2.92
N ALA A 228 -24.47 13.89 1.77
CA ALA A 228 -25.73 14.61 1.71
C ALA A 228 -26.93 13.79 2.22
N THR A 229 -26.95 12.48 1.96
CA THR A 229 -28.11 11.61 2.25
C THR A 229 -27.96 10.76 3.50
N ASN A 230 -26.72 10.49 3.93
CA ASN A 230 -26.38 9.63 5.07
C ASN A 230 -27.22 8.33 5.14
N PRO A 231 -27.14 7.47 4.12
CA PRO A 231 -27.99 6.29 4.03
C PRO A 231 -27.61 5.20 5.05
N PRO A 232 -28.49 4.21 5.30
CA PRO A 232 -28.11 2.99 6.00
C PRO A 232 -26.89 2.35 5.35
N HIS A 233 -25.97 1.82 6.16
CA HIS A 233 -24.73 1.19 5.71
C HIS A 233 -23.79 2.11 4.90
N ARG A 234 -23.87 3.44 5.08
CA ARG A 234 -22.96 4.43 4.47
C ARG A 234 -21.49 3.98 4.51
N THR A 235 -21.02 3.50 5.67
CA THR A 235 -19.63 3.02 5.86
C THR A 235 -19.30 1.85 4.94
N ALA A 236 -20.11 0.78 4.95
CA ALA A 236 -19.91 -0.38 4.08
C ALA A 236 -19.87 0.00 2.59
N ILE A 237 -20.77 0.90 2.15
CA ILE A 237 -20.84 1.36 0.75
C ILE A 237 -19.55 2.09 0.37
N TRP A 238 -19.14 3.07 1.19
CA TRP A 238 -17.96 3.88 0.91
C TRP A 238 -16.66 3.07 0.94
N ASN A 239 -16.51 2.21 1.95
CA ASN A 239 -15.31 1.41 2.11
C ASN A 239 -15.18 0.37 0.99
N THR A 240 -16.29 -0.25 0.56
CA THR A 240 -16.32 -1.19 -0.58
C THR A 240 -15.98 -0.48 -1.90
N ALA A 241 -16.54 0.71 -2.14
CA ALA A 241 -16.18 1.52 -3.30
C ALA A 241 -14.70 1.93 -3.30
N THR A 242 -14.12 2.20 -2.13
CA THR A 242 -12.69 2.52 -1.98
C THR A 242 -11.78 1.32 -2.26
N GLN A 243 -12.17 0.12 -1.81
CA GLN A 243 -11.45 -1.12 -2.17
C GLN A 243 -11.47 -1.37 -3.69
N ALA A 244 -12.64 -1.21 -4.32
CA ALA A 244 -12.79 -1.37 -5.75
C ALA A 244 -12.01 -0.30 -6.54
N TRP A 245 -11.95 0.93 -6.04
CA TRP A 245 -11.13 1.99 -6.61
C TRP A 245 -9.65 1.61 -6.63
N ASN A 246 -9.10 1.13 -5.52
CA ASN A 246 -7.69 0.73 -5.47
C ASN A 246 -7.38 -0.44 -6.41
N ALA A 247 -8.30 -1.40 -6.55
CA ALA A 247 -8.17 -2.46 -7.55
C ALA A 247 -8.22 -1.94 -9.00
N ALA A 248 -9.10 -0.96 -9.26
CA ALA A 248 -9.18 -0.31 -10.56
C ALA A 248 -7.89 0.45 -10.90
N VAL A 249 -7.31 1.15 -9.93
CA VAL A 249 -6.03 1.84 -10.07
C VAL A 249 -4.91 0.83 -10.31
N GLN A 250 -4.77 -0.21 -9.48
CA GLN A 250 -3.78 -1.27 -9.66
C GLN A 250 -3.80 -1.82 -11.10
N ARG A 251 -5.00 -2.19 -11.59
CA ARG A 251 -5.18 -2.72 -12.95
C ARG A 251 -4.78 -1.71 -14.01
N THR A 252 -5.14 -0.45 -13.83
CA THR A 252 -4.77 0.64 -14.74
C THR A 252 -3.25 0.85 -14.76
N LEU A 253 -2.56 0.77 -13.63
CA LEU A 253 -1.12 0.91 -13.57
C LEU A 253 -0.37 -0.32 -14.13
N GLY A 254 -1.01 -1.49 -14.16
CA GLY A 254 -0.45 -2.71 -14.73
C GLY A 254 0.63 -3.37 -13.86
N THR A 255 0.57 -3.18 -12.54
CA THR A 255 1.54 -3.72 -11.59
C THR A 255 1.46 -5.25 -11.46
N ASP A 256 2.59 -5.92 -11.20
CA ASP A 256 2.66 -7.37 -10.97
C ASP A 256 1.82 -7.84 -9.78
N GLY A 257 1.62 -6.96 -8.78
CA GLY A 257 0.75 -7.25 -7.65
C GLY A 257 0.30 -6.07 -6.81
N ALA A 258 -0.40 -6.37 -5.72
CA ALA A 258 -0.86 -5.37 -4.77
C ALA A 258 -0.57 -5.76 -3.32
N SER A 259 -0.52 -4.73 -2.49
CA SER A 259 -0.61 -4.84 -1.04
C SER A 259 -1.98 -4.33 -0.58
N PRO A 260 -3.05 -5.16 -0.73
CA PRO A 260 -4.37 -4.82 -0.24
C PRO A 260 -4.43 -4.98 1.29
N ARG A 261 -5.26 -4.17 1.93
CA ARG A 261 -5.63 -4.32 3.34
C ARG A 261 -7.15 -4.24 3.45
N SER A 262 -7.75 -5.02 4.33
CA SER A 262 -9.19 -4.97 4.54
C SER A 262 -9.63 -3.66 5.17
N LEU A 263 -10.81 -3.18 4.80
CA LEU A 263 -11.47 -2.04 5.45
C LEU A 263 -12.68 -2.56 6.24
N PRO A 264 -13.06 -1.93 7.36
CA PRO A 264 -14.21 -2.38 8.14
C PRO A 264 -15.48 -2.36 7.30
N GLU A 265 -16.30 -3.41 7.42
CA GLU A 265 -17.58 -3.59 6.71
C GLU A 265 -17.49 -3.60 5.16
N ALA A 266 -16.28 -3.66 4.60
CA ALA A 266 -16.05 -3.66 3.15
C ALA A 266 -15.90 -5.07 2.60
N ALA A 267 -16.16 -5.23 1.31
CA ALA A 267 -15.70 -6.40 0.59
C ALA A 267 -14.20 -6.30 0.26
N ASP A 268 -13.47 -7.40 0.42
CA ASP A 268 -12.03 -7.47 0.12
C ASP A 268 -11.74 -7.64 -1.38
N VAL A 269 -12.21 -6.69 -2.20
CA VAL A 269 -12.14 -6.71 -3.68
C VAL A 269 -10.74 -7.00 -4.21
N GLY A 270 -9.70 -6.43 -3.59
CA GLY A 270 -8.30 -6.62 -4.00
C GLY A 270 -7.80 -8.07 -3.93
N LEU A 271 -8.44 -8.93 -3.12
CA LEU A 271 -8.10 -10.36 -3.02
C LEU A 271 -8.59 -11.18 -4.21
N TYR A 272 -9.66 -10.73 -4.86
CA TYR A 272 -10.34 -11.48 -5.92
C TYR A 272 -9.81 -11.14 -7.30
N LEU A 273 -9.59 -9.85 -7.55
CA LEU A 273 -9.24 -9.33 -8.86
C LEU A 273 -7.76 -8.91 -8.99
N GLY A 274 -7.05 -8.76 -7.88
CA GLY A 274 -5.62 -8.50 -7.86
C GLY A 274 -4.77 -9.76 -7.94
N SER A 275 -3.46 -9.57 -8.16
CA SER A 275 -2.42 -10.50 -7.75
C SER A 275 -1.88 -10.02 -6.39
N PRO A 276 -2.53 -10.31 -5.25
CA PRO A 276 -2.01 -9.88 -3.96
C PRO A 276 -0.61 -10.46 -3.76
N THR A 277 0.36 -9.58 -3.55
CA THR A 277 1.76 -9.94 -3.37
C THR A 277 2.22 -9.80 -1.94
N ASP A 278 1.44 -9.11 -1.09
CA ASP A 278 1.80 -8.95 0.31
C ASP A 278 1.24 -10.05 1.20
N ALA A 279 2.19 -10.93 1.49
CA ALA A 279 2.75 -11.21 2.79
C ALA A 279 2.62 -10.21 3.98
N LEU A 280 1.69 -9.27 4.04
CA LEU A 280 1.45 -8.49 5.26
C LEU A 280 -0.05 -8.31 5.49
N PHE A 281 -0.79 -9.36 5.14
CA PHE A 281 -2.15 -9.53 5.62
C PHE A 281 -2.13 -9.50 7.15
N GLU A 282 -2.79 -8.53 7.78
CA GLU A 282 -3.22 -8.67 9.16
C GLU A 282 -4.38 -9.67 9.18
N PRO A 283 -4.25 -10.82 9.84
CA PRO A 283 -5.38 -11.66 10.15
C PRO A 283 -5.64 -11.51 11.63
N SER A 284 -6.35 -10.46 12.07
CA SER A 284 -7.16 -10.54 13.31
C SER A 284 -8.02 -9.30 13.53
N ASP A 285 -9.34 -9.56 13.54
CA ASP A 285 -10.45 -8.88 14.19
C ASP A 285 -10.40 -7.37 14.54
N PRO A 286 -11.49 -6.62 14.25
CA PRO A 286 -11.69 -5.22 14.65
C PRO A 286 -11.91 -5.02 16.17
N ALA A 287 -11.62 -6.01 17.01
CA ALA A 287 -11.77 -5.94 18.47
C ALA A 287 -10.44 -5.89 19.25
N SER A 288 -9.29 -5.85 18.59
CA SER A 288 -7.98 -5.93 19.26
C SER A 288 -7.26 -4.59 19.47
N THR A 289 -7.97 -3.46 19.41
CA THR A 289 -7.46 -2.13 19.79
C THR A 289 -7.37 -1.92 21.31
N SER A 290 -6.93 -2.94 22.06
CA SER A 290 -6.57 -2.77 23.47
C SER A 290 -5.06 -2.61 23.62
N PRO A 291 -4.57 -1.52 24.22
CA PRO A 291 -3.15 -1.31 24.50
C PRO A 291 -2.74 -2.15 25.72
N ALA A 292 -2.67 -3.48 25.57
CA ALA A 292 -2.04 -4.38 26.54
C ALA A 292 -1.80 -5.77 25.94
N GLY A 293 -0.56 -6.07 25.56
CA GLY A 293 -0.14 -7.43 25.20
C GLY A 293 1.24 -7.49 24.53
N PRO A 294 2.35 -7.64 25.27
CA PRO A 294 3.69 -7.78 24.70
C PRO A 294 3.86 -9.18 24.10
N GLY A 295 3.89 -9.28 22.77
CA GLY A 295 3.91 -10.56 22.06
C GLY A 295 4.88 -10.63 20.88
N LEU A 296 6.18 -10.57 21.16
CA LEU A 296 7.30 -11.28 20.49
C LEU A 296 7.48 -11.29 18.96
N ALA A 297 6.65 -10.63 18.15
CA ALA A 297 6.93 -10.29 16.75
C ALA A 297 7.67 -8.94 16.59
N SER A 298 7.83 -8.19 17.70
CA SER A 298 8.24 -6.79 17.67
C SER A 298 9.72 -6.57 17.39
N ASN A 299 10.64 -7.46 17.78
CA ASN A 299 12.06 -7.07 17.86
C ASN A 299 12.75 -6.98 16.48
N HIS A 300 12.32 -7.76 15.49
CA HIS A 300 12.89 -7.70 14.13
C HIS A 300 12.20 -6.65 13.25
N LEU A 301 10.89 -6.46 13.41
CA LEU A 301 10.19 -5.33 12.80
C LEU A 301 10.65 -4.00 13.42
N ALA A 302 10.93 -3.97 14.72
CA ALA A 302 11.56 -2.83 15.39
C ALA A 302 12.99 -2.59 14.89
N ALA A 303 13.76 -3.65 14.59
CA ALA A 303 15.09 -3.50 13.99
C ALA A 303 15.02 -2.85 12.61
N VAL A 304 14.07 -3.25 11.74
CA VAL A 304 13.83 -2.61 10.44
C VAL A 304 13.28 -1.19 10.62
N GLY A 305 12.36 -1.00 11.56
CA GLY A 305 11.78 0.30 11.90
C GLY A 305 12.85 1.30 12.36
N ALA A 306 13.84 0.84 13.12
CA ALA A 306 14.96 1.64 13.61
C ALA A 306 15.99 2.02 12.53
N LEU A 307 15.96 1.42 11.34
CA LEU A 307 16.86 1.81 10.24
C LEU A 307 16.48 3.20 9.71
N SER A 308 17.46 4.06 9.52
CA SER A 308 17.29 5.26 8.68
C SER A 308 17.15 4.88 7.21
N TRP A 309 16.58 5.76 6.38
CA TRP A 309 16.58 5.55 4.92
C TRP A 309 17.99 5.60 4.34
N GLN A 310 18.92 6.33 4.96
CA GLN A 310 20.34 6.26 4.63
C GLN A 310 20.92 4.85 4.86
N ASP A 311 20.57 4.20 5.97
CA ASP A 311 21.02 2.82 6.24
C ASP A 311 20.40 1.84 5.26
N MET A 312 19.13 2.02 4.92
CA MET A 312 18.49 1.28 3.83
C MET A 312 19.28 1.43 2.54
N GLY A 313 19.65 2.65 2.15
CA GLY A 313 20.46 2.92 0.96
C GLY A 313 21.87 2.30 0.99
N LYS A 314 22.46 2.09 2.17
CA LYS A 314 23.72 1.34 2.31
C LYS A 314 23.50 -0.16 2.10
N ILE A 315 22.46 -0.71 2.72
CA ILE A 315 22.10 -2.13 2.59
C ILE A 315 21.76 -2.47 1.14
N GLN A 316 20.98 -1.61 0.46
CA GLN A 316 20.58 -1.78 -0.94
C GLN A 316 21.74 -1.81 -1.93
N ARG A 317 22.86 -1.15 -1.60
CA ARG A 317 24.05 -1.07 -2.47
C ARG A 317 25.13 -2.09 -2.10
N ASP A 318 24.91 -2.92 -1.08
CA ASP A 318 25.82 -3.99 -0.75
C ASP A 318 25.75 -5.10 -1.81
N ASP A 319 26.91 -5.51 -2.34
CA ASP A 319 26.98 -6.49 -3.43
C ASP A 319 26.38 -7.85 -3.06
N ALA A 320 26.60 -8.29 -1.81
CA ALA A 320 26.10 -9.58 -1.35
C ALA A 320 24.58 -9.54 -1.20
N VAL A 321 24.02 -8.48 -0.60
CA VAL A 321 22.58 -8.28 -0.49
C VAL A 321 21.94 -8.14 -1.88
N THR A 322 22.54 -7.34 -2.76
CA THR A 322 22.05 -7.11 -4.13
C THR A 322 21.97 -8.39 -4.92
N ARG A 323 23.01 -9.23 -4.89
CA ARG A 323 22.98 -10.53 -5.57
C ARG A 323 21.85 -11.42 -5.05
N ARG A 324 21.69 -11.57 -3.74
CA ARG A 324 20.62 -12.41 -3.16
C ARG A 324 19.23 -11.88 -3.45
N ARG A 325 19.06 -10.56 -3.43
CA ARG A 325 17.82 -9.90 -3.83
C ARG A 325 17.50 -10.15 -5.30
N ASN A 326 18.49 -10.10 -6.18
CA ASN A 326 18.29 -10.41 -7.60
C ASN A 326 17.92 -11.88 -7.83
N GLU A 327 18.55 -12.80 -7.10
CA GLU A 327 18.18 -14.24 -7.11
C GLU A 327 16.71 -14.42 -6.69
N TYR A 328 16.30 -13.78 -5.59
CA TYR A 328 14.92 -13.80 -5.10
C TYR A 328 13.94 -13.23 -6.15
N GLN A 329 14.20 -12.03 -6.65
CA GLN A 329 13.36 -11.37 -7.66
C GLN A 329 13.32 -12.16 -8.99
N THR A 330 14.37 -12.90 -9.33
CA THR A 330 14.39 -13.76 -10.51
C THR A 330 13.50 -14.98 -10.31
N ALA A 331 13.60 -15.64 -9.15
CA ALA A 331 12.74 -16.77 -8.81
C ALA A 331 11.25 -16.37 -8.74
N LEU A 332 10.96 -15.18 -8.18
CA LEU A 332 9.61 -14.60 -8.17
C LEU A 332 9.05 -14.45 -9.59
N ARG A 333 9.80 -13.83 -10.50
CA ARG A 333 9.37 -13.64 -11.90
C ARG A 333 9.23 -14.95 -12.67
N ALA A 334 10.00 -15.97 -12.30
CA ALA A 334 9.89 -17.31 -12.87
C ALA A 334 8.70 -18.12 -12.31
N ALA A 335 7.99 -17.58 -11.31
CA ALA A 335 6.95 -18.28 -10.55
C ALA A 335 7.44 -19.60 -9.92
N ASP A 336 8.73 -19.71 -9.60
CA ASP A 336 9.32 -20.85 -8.92
C ASP A 336 9.29 -20.62 -7.40
N ALA A 337 8.25 -21.14 -6.75
CA ALA A 337 8.04 -20.97 -5.32
C ALA A 337 9.17 -21.54 -4.47
N ALA A 338 9.71 -22.71 -4.84
CA ALA A 338 10.76 -23.36 -4.06
C ALA A 338 12.09 -22.59 -4.16
N ALA A 339 12.45 -22.13 -5.37
CA ALA A 339 13.63 -21.29 -5.56
C ALA A 339 13.46 -19.91 -4.88
N ALA A 340 12.26 -19.34 -4.89
CA ALA A 340 11.98 -18.07 -4.22
C ALA A 340 12.15 -18.19 -2.70
N ASP A 341 11.66 -19.28 -2.11
CA ASP A 341 11.78 -19.53 -0.66
C ASP A 341 13.25 -19.67 -0.21
N ASP A 342 14.07 -20.42 -0.95
CA ASP A 342 15.50 -20.57 -0.64
C ASP A 342 16.27 -19.25 -0.83
N ALA A 343 16.04 -18.57 -1.96
CA ALA A 343 16.64 -17.28 -2.24
C ALA A 343 16.27 -16.23 -1.18
N LEU A 344 15.03 -16.24 -0.71
CA LEU A 344 14.58 -15.35 0.36
C LEU A 344 15.29 -15.62 1.68
N ALA A 345 15.39 -16.89 2.09
CA ALA A 345 16.10 -17.24 3.32
C ALA A 345 17.57 -16.78 3.27
N THR A 346 18.22 -16.86 2.10
CA THR A 346 19.60 -16.37 1.93
C THR A 346 19.68 -14.84 1.93
N LEU A 347 18.69 -14.15 1.35
CA LEU A 347 18.58 -12.68 1.36
C LEU A 347 18.44 -12.16 2.79
N LEU A 348 17.50 -12.71 3.57
CA LEU A 348 17.26 -12.27 4.95
C LEU A 348 18.52 -12.44 5.83
N ARG A 349 19.25 -13.56 5.65
CA ARG A 349 20.55 -13.77 6.30
C ARG A 349 21.60 -12.72 5.91
N ALA A 350 21.63 -12.31 4.64
CA ALA A 350 22.55 -11.27 4.18
C ALA A 350 22.19 -9.90 4.76
N VAL A 351 20.90 -9.54 4.75
CA VAL A 351 20.38 -8.28 5.33
C VAL A 351 20.67 -8.22 6.82
N ARG A 352 20.41 -9.30 7.56
CA ARG A 352 20.65 -9.38 9.01
C ARG A 352 22.09 -9.03 9.39
N LYS A 353 23.08 -9.50 8.63
CA LYS A 353 24.51 -9.20 8.85
C LYS A 353 24.86 -7.72 8.66
N LYS A 354 23.97 -6.94 8.05
CA LYS A 354 24.15 -5.51 7.79
C LYS A 354 23.35 -4.62 8.75
N LEU A 355 22.49 -5.21 9.58
CA LEU A 355 21.77 -4.46 10.60
C LEU A 355 22.75 -3.96 11.69
N PRO A 356 22.50 -2.79 12.31
CA PRO A 356 23.35 -2.28 13.40
C PRO A 356 23.39 -3.22 14.61
N ALA A 357 24.50 -3.23 15.36
CA ALA A 357 24.65 -4.08 16.55
C ALA A 357 23.64 -3.76 17.67
N SER A 358 23.12 -2.52 17.75
CA SER A 358 22.02 -2.16 18.66
C SER A 358 20.71 -2.90 18.34
N ALA A 359 20.53 -3.36 17.10
CA ALA A 359 19.41 -4.21 16.68
C ALA A 359 19.62 -5.71 16.98
N HIS A 360 20.79 -6.09 17.51
CA HIS A 360 21.13 -7.49 17.82
C HIS A 360 20.82 -7.88 19.27
N GLY A 361 20.46 -6.91 20.14
CA GLY A 361 20.09 -7.16 21.53
C GLY A 361 18.76 -7.91 21.62
N SER A 362 18.80 -9.19 22.03
CA SER A 362 17.69 -10.16 22.21
C SER A 362 17.26 -11.02 20.99
N GLY A 363 17.80 -10.80 19.79
CA GLY A 363 17.26 -11.38 18.54
C GLY A 363 17.89 -12.68 18.01
N HIS A 364 18.83 -13.31 18.72
CA HIS A 364 19.64 -14.40 18.13
C HIS A 364 18.86 -15.71 17.89
N LEU A 365 17.89 -16.02 18.75
CA LEU A 365 17.06 -17.24 18.68
C LEU A 365 15.86 -17.11 17.74
N GLY A 366 15.27 -15.92 17.61
CA GLY A 366 14.09 -15.70 16.75
C GLY A 366 14.39 -15.80 15.25
N TRP A 367 15.56 -15.31 14.82
CA TRP A 367 15.99 -15.47 13.43
C TRP A 367 16.32 -16.92 13.07
N ALA A 368 16.88 -17.71 13.99
CA ALA A 368 17.19 -19.11 13.73
C ALA A 368 15.92 -19.96 13.53
N ALA A 369 14.82 -19.61 14.20
CA ALA A 369 13.51 -20.24 14.02
C ALA A 369 12.82 -19.82 12.70
N VAL A 370 12.99 -18.56 12.24
CA VAL A 370 12.57 -18.15 10.89
C VAL A 370 13.38 -18.90 9.82
N GLU A 371 14.69 -19.03 9.99
CA GLU A 371 15.56 -19.79 9.08
C GLU A 371 15.20 -21.29 9.07
N ALA A 372 14.89 -21.89 10.22
CA ALA A 372 14.51 -23.30 10.33
C ALA A 372 13.09 -23.59 9.80
N GLY A 373 12.12 -22.72 10.04
CA GLY A 373 10.76 -22.84 9.52
C GLY A 373 10.67 -22.65 8.00
N LEU A 374 11.60 -21.91 7.40
CA LEU A 374 11.72 -21.76 5.95
C LEU A 374 12.51 -22.91 5.30
N ALA A 375 13.46 -23.53 6.00
CA ALA A 375 14.37 -24.55 5.46
C ALA A 375 13.86 -26.01 5.55
N GLY A 376 12.78 -26.33 6.25
CA GLY A 376 12.32 -27.72 6.29
C GLY A 376 11.01 -28.02 7.02
N ALA A 377 10.24 -28.91 6.37
CA ALA A 377 9.09 -29.67 6.86
C ALA A 377 7.73 -28.96 6.89
N GLY A 378 6.78 -29.54 6.16
CA GLY A 378 5.35 -29.34 6.36
C GLY A 378 4.95 -29.77 7.77
N LEU A 379 5.08 -28.87 8.72
CA LEU A 379 4.56 -29.02 10.07
C LEU A 379 3.12 -28.50 10.08
N ALA A 380 2.21 -29.45 10.29
CA ALA A 380 0.79 -29.21 10.46
C ALA A 380 0.53 -28.05 11.43
N ILE A 381 -0.32 -27.13 10.99
CA ILE A 381 -0.97 -26.10 11.80
C ILE A 381 -1.82 -26.84 12.84
N GLY A 382 -1.21 -27.24 13.96
CA GLY A 382 -1.90 -28.06 14.97
C GLY A 382 -1.12 -28.38 16.24
N ALA A 383 0.12 -27.91 16.41
CA ALA A 383 0.91 -28.18 17.61
C ALA A 383 1.59 -26.92 18.20
N ALA A 384 0.89 -25.78 18.14
CA ALA A 384 1.42 -24.49 18.64
C ALA A 384 1.42 -24.37 20.19
N ASP A 385 0.80 -25.30 20.92
CA ASP A 385 0.60 -25.13 22.37
C ASP A 385 1.78 -25.55 23.26
N THR A 386 2.85 -26.11 22.71
CA THR A 386 3.93 -26.72 23.54
C THR A 386 5.32 -26.15 23.32
N PHE A 387 5.49 -25.22 22.38
CA PHE A 387 6.80 -24.82 21.93
C PHE A 387 6.76 -23.34 21.54
N GLY A 388 7.05 -22.49 22.52
CA GLY A 388 7.07 -21.04 22.35
C GLY A 388 8.15 -20.65 21.33
N PHE A 389 7.74 -20.28 20.11
CA PHE A 389 8.69 -20.00 19.05
C PHE A 389 8.36 -18.73 18.25
N ALA A 390 9.41 -17.91 18.20
CA ALA A 390 9.57 -16.70 17.43
C ALA A 390 9.71 -17.03 15.94
N ALA A 391 8.65 -16.81 15.14
CA ALA A 391 8.73 -16.69 13.70
C ALA A 391 7.56 -15.96 13.00
N PRO A 392 6.63 -15.19 13.63
CA PRO A 392 5.31 -15.04 13.00
C PRO A 392 5.25 -13.98 11.90
N ALA A 393 5.69 -12.73 12.09
CA ALA A 393 5.29 -11.67 11.13
C ALA A 393 5.86 -11.83 9.70
N LEU A 394 7.15 -12.15 9.56
CA LEU A 394 7.74 -12.46 8.25
C LEU A 394 7.23 -13.81 7.72
N ALA A 395 7.13 -14.86 8.53
CA ALA A 395 6.67 -16.17 8.04
C ALA A 395 5.16 -16.21 7.73
N PHE A 396 4.33 -15.42 8.41
CA PHE A 396 2.88 -15.32 8.17
C PHE A 396 2.61 -14.61 6.87
N GLY A 397 3.40 -13.57 6.63
CA GLY A 397 3.46 -12.96 5.34
C GLY A 397 3.80 -13.93 4.22
N LEU A 398 4.94 -14.57 4.37
CA LEU A 398 5.46 -15.48 3.37
C LEU A 398 4.57 -16.74 3.21
N ALA A 399 3.80 -17.11 4.23
CA ALA A 399 2.77 -18.15 4.14
C ALA A 399 1.52 -17.69 3.37
N ALA A 400 1.09 -16.42 3.51
CA ALA A 400 0.02 -15.85 2.72
C ALA A 400 0.40 -15.76 1.22
N GLU A 401 1.64 -15.34 0.94
CA GLU A 401 2.21 -15.33 -0.41
C GLU A 401 2.28 -16.75 -1.03
N ARG A 402 2.64 -17.77 -0.25
CA ARG A 402 2.59 -19.20 -0.64
C ARG A 402 1.17 -19.70 -0.91
N LEU A 403 0.19 -19.33 -0.08
CA LEU A 403 -1.23 -19.73 -0.22
C LEU A 403 -1.90 -19.12 -1.44
N ILE A 404 -1.58 -17.87 -1.77
CA ILE A 404 -2.13 -17.15 -2.93
C ILE A 404 -1.54 -17.71 -4.25
N ARG A 405 -0.28 -18.16 -4.23
CA ARG A 405 0.43 -18.66 -5.42
C ARG A 405 0.16 -20.13 -5.78
N GLY A 406 -0.43 -20.91 -4.88
CA GLY A 406 -0.89 -22.28 -5.13
C GLY A 406 -2.11 -22.33 -6.04
N GLY A 407 -1.98 -21.87 -7.29
CA GLY A 407 -3.06 -21.80 -8.27
C GLY A 407 -3.63 -23.17 -8.63
N ARG A 408 -4.79 -23.50 -8.04
CA ARG A 408 -5.95 -24.15 -8.66
C ARG A 408 -7.05 -24.22 -7.59
N ASN A 409 -8.07 -23.37 -7.76
CA ASN A 409 -9.20 -23.10 -6.84
C ASN A 409 -8.95 -22.00 -5.80
N ARG A 410 -8.89 -20.75 -6.28
CA ARG A 410 -8.93 -19.51 -5.48
C ARG A 410 -10.12 -19.47 -4.49
N SER A 411 -11.26 -20.06 -4.86
CA SER A 411 -12.46 -20.20 -4.00
C SER A 411 -12.32 -21.25 -2.88
N HIS A 412 -11.42 -22.23 -3.02
CA HIS A 412 -11.23 -23.28 -2.01
C HIS A 412 -10.25 -22.85 -0.91
N ILE A 413 -9.32 -21.94 -1.23
CA ILE A 413 -8.28 -21.46 -0.31
C ILE A 413 -8.87 -20.48 0.71
N VAL A 414 -9.68 -19.52 0.26
CA VAL A 414 -10.46 -18.63 1.14
C VAL A 414 -11.38 -19.46 2.05
N ASN A 415 -12.06 -20.47 1.50
CA ASN A 415 -12.90 -21.39 2.30
C ASN A 415 -12.11 -22.26 3.30
N THR A 416 -10.86 -22.60 3.02
CA THR A 416 -10.02 -23.43 3.90
C THR A 416 -9.45 -22.61 5.05
N LEU A 417 -9.02 -21.37 4.79
CA LEU A 417 -8.60 -20.41 5.81
C LEU A 417 -9.77 -20.02 6.72
N MET A 418 -10.97 -19.82 6.15
CA MET A 418 -12.20 -19.53 6.90
C MET A 418 -12.71 -20.71 7.75
N LYS A 419 -12.56 -21.95 7.28
CA LYS A 419 -12.90 -23.15 8.06
C LYS A 419 -11.91 -23.43 9.19
N ALA A 420 -10.63 -23.07 9.03
CA ALA A 420 -9.63 -23.17 10.09
C ALA A 420 -9.89 -22.15 11.21
N GLY A 421 -10.30 -20.92 10.87
CA GLY A 421 -10.71 -19.91 11.85
C GLY A 421 -11.99 -20.25 12.65
N ARG A 422 -12.93 -21.02 12.07
CA ARG A 422 -14.17 -21.43 12.74
C ARG A 422 -14.07 -22.63 13.69
N ARG A 423 -12.91 -23.30 13.80
CA ARG A 423 -12.75 -24.47 14.70
C ARG A 423 -12.34 -24.12 16.13
N GLY A 424 -12.20 -22.83 16.47
CA GLY A 424 -11.84 -22.38 17.80
C GLY A 424 -12.96 -21.59 18.51
N SER A 425 -14.13 -22.19 18.76
CA SER A 425 -15.01 -21.86 19.90
C SER A 425 -16.41 -22.46 19.75
N TRP A 426 -16.58 -23.71 20.16
CA TRP A 426 -17.85 -24.18 20.73
C TRP A 426 -17.51 -25.13 21.89
N THR A 427 -17.24 -24.58 23.07
CA THR A 427 -17.50 -25.32 24.31
C THR A 427 -18.79 -24.76 24.91
N GLN A 428 -19.85 -25.49 24.62
CA GLN A 428 -21.13 -25.44 25.30
C GLN A 428 -20.91 -25.66 26.81
N ARG A 429 -21.09 -24.62 27.62
CA ARG A 429 -21.45 -24.71 29.05
C ARG A 429 -22.48 -23.61 29.32
N GLY A 430 -23.65 -23.85 29.87
CA GLY A 430 -24.10 -25.05 30.55
C GLY A 430 -25.62 -25.16 30.61
N THR A 431 -26.04 -26.40 30.77
CA THR A 431 -27.24 -26.79 31.50
C THR A 431 -26.92 -26.78 32.99
N THR A 432 -27.58 -25.90 33.73
CA THR A 432 -28.50 -26.18 34.86
C THR A 432 -28.99 -24.85 35.38
#